data_AF-A0A2H5V747-F1
#
_entry.id   AF-A0A2H5V747-F1
#
_cell.length_a   1.000
_cell.length_b   1.000
_cell.length_c   1.000
_cell.angle_alpha   90.00
_cell.angle_beta   90.00
_cell.angle_gamma   90.00
#
_symmetry.space_group_name_H-M   'P 1'
#
loop_
_entity.id
_entity.type
_entity.pdbx_description
1 polymer ?
#
loop_
_entity_poly.entity_id
_entity_poly.type
_entity_poly.pdbx_seq_one_letter_code
_entity_poly.pdbx_strand_id
1 'polypeptide(L)'
;MKLTAQGYKTLVSMFIIVFFASTVSVYRALSLSIYIVGVFIPLYCFFAASSLRMLSQNDFLFSRHVRRALLRKGEHAEVRVKVENKSGRRVRVRVLERIDGLKVVEGSVQAERNLAPDELLELSYTVTSHGRGIGLLGPLVVHVLDDYGMVYKEFTLGEEVKIVFTEHVIGQPKLSDAVKTVFPTPYAGTGSSHEYGVDDIFREITRYEEGQPLKAVDWRRTARENGEIFVRRFDKQNRLRICLVLDYSHGNILGNPSLLDSVVGAVSTLASSVLERGDSVTIVVPGAREGVVKATGLRDYFRLLTFLSTVAPVSQYRIVDWLEYLHGFDAVFMVGRFANLDEASLKTVAEKVRLYGGVLYLLVPTLENVTRPAKALEVLEQARVQRLRKIYGHVYLVRQTDLLNYLVHLHRSLRMMI
;
A
#
# COMPACT_ATOMS: atom_id res chain seq x y z
N MET A 1 10.50 -7.06 -34.73
CA MET A 1 10.59 -5.79 -35.47
C MET A 1 9.23 -5.50 -36.03
N LYS A 2 8.80 -4.24 -35.98
CA LYS A 2 7.44 -3.86 -36.36
C LYS A 2 7.51 -2.67 -37.30
N LEU A 3 6.59 -2.63 -38.26
CA LEU A 3 6.36 -1.43 -39.06
C LEU A 3 5.75 -0.36 -38.17
N THR A 4 6.18 0.88 -38.31
CA THR A 4 5.46 2.00 -37.72
C THR A 4 4.14 2.22 -38.49
N ALA A 5 3.21 2.97 -37.90
CA ALA A 5 1.99 3.35 -38.61
C ALA A 5 2.30 4.14 -39.90
N GLN A 6 3.39 4.91 -39.90
CA GLN A 6 3.88 5.61 -41.09
C GLN A 6 4.44 4.63 -42.12
N GLY A 7 5.30 3.67 -41.71
CA GLY A 7 5.83 2.65 -42.61
C GLY A 7 4.73 1.83 -43.29
N TYR A 8 3.71 1.43 -42.53
CA TYR A 8 2.55 0.75 -43.09
C TYR A 8 1.80 1.61 -44.11
N LYS A 9 1.47 2.87 -43.76
CA LYS A 9 0.80 3.80 -44.69
C LYS A 9 1.61 4.01 -45.96
N THR A 10 2.92 4.19 -45.86
CA THR A 10 3.78 4.42 -47.03
C THR A 10 3.85 3.20 -47.93
N LEU A 11 3.95 1.99 -47.36
CA LEU A 11 3.94 0.74 -48.14
C LEU A 11 2.60 0.52 -48.84
N VAL A 12 1.48 0.75 -48.15
CA VAL A 12 0.13 0.63 -48.75
C VAL A 12 -0.10 1.66 -49.84
N SER A 13 0.22 2.93 -49.58
CA SER A 13 0.11 4.00 -50.58
C SER A 13 0.98 3.70 -51.80
N MET A 14 2.21 3.22 -51.59
CA MET A 14 3.08 2.81 -52.69
C MET A 14 2.47 1.65 -53.49
N PHE A 15 1.98 0.62 -52.81
CA PHE A 15 1.35 -0.54 -53.49
C PHE A 15 0.17 -0.10 -54.36
N ILE A 16 -0.69 0.79 -53.84
CA ILE A 16 -1.81 1.36 -54.59
C ILE A 16 -1.30 2.13 -55.81
N ILE A 17 -0.30 3.01 -55.64
CA ILE A 17 0.27 3.79 -56.76
C ILE A 17 0.84 2.87 -57.84
N VAL A 18 1.59 1.84 -57.46
CA VAL A 18 2.17 0.86 -58.39
C VAL A 18 1.06 0.08 -59.11
N PHE A 19 0.03 -0.35 -58.40
CA PHE A 19 -1.12 -1.07 -58.98
C PHE A 19 -1.86 -0.20 -60.01
N PHE A 20 -2.18 1.05 -59.68
CA PHE A 20 -2.81 1.97 -60.62
C PHE A 20 -1.90 2.32 -61.80
N ALA A 21 -0.60 2.55 -61.58
CA ALA A 21 0.35 2.81 -62.65
C ALA A 21 0.46 1.62 -63.62
N SER A 22 0.33 0.39 -63.13
CA SER A 22 0.32 -0.81 -63.97
C SER A 22 -0.94 -0.98 -64.80
N THR A 23 -2.08 -0.43 -64.33
CA THR A 23 -3.39 -0.59 -64.96
C THR A 23 -3.72 0.55 -65.93
N VAL A 24 -3.32 1.78 -65.61
CA VAL A 24 -3.81 3.01 -66.27
C VAL A 24 -2.75 3.68 -67.15
N SER A 25 -1.45 3.46 -66.88
CA SER A 25 -0.41 4.31 -67.47
C SER A 25 -0.03 3.89 -68.90
N VAL A 26 -0.35 4.74 -69.87
CA VAL A 26 0.04 4.59 -71.29
C VAL A 26 1.52 4.93 -71.51
N TYR A 27 2.11 5.73 -70.61
CA TYR A 27 3.49 6.21 -70.71
C TYR A 27 4.48 5.27 -70.02
N ARG A 28 5.20 4.48 -70.82
CA ARG A 28 6.19 3.49 -70.35
C ARG A 28 7.25 4.07 -69.42
N ALA A 29 7.79 5.25 -69.72
CA ALA A 29 8.83 5.88 -68.90
C ALA A 29 8.34 6.24 -67.48
N LEU A 30 7.10 6.71 -67.36
CA LEU A 30 6.49 7.05 -66.06
C LEU A 30 6.16 5.79 -65.25
N SER A 31 5.71 4.71 -65.91
CA SER A 31 5.50 3.44 -65.23
C SER A 31 6.80 2.85 -64.68
N LEU A 32 7.91 2.96 -65.42
CA LEU A 32 9.22 2.46 -65.01
C LEU A 32 9.74 3.17 -63.75
N SER A 33 9.63 4.50 -63.66
CA SER A 33 10.05 5.24 -62.47
C SER A 33 9.23 4.87 -61.23
N ILE A 34 7.92 4.65 -61.39
CA ILE A 34 7.03 4.21 -60.31
C ILE A 34 7.39 2.80 -59.84
N TYR A 35 7.68 1.87 -60.75
CA TYR A 35 8.12 0.52 -60.38
C TYR A 35 9.46 0.52 -59.65
N ILE A 36 10.41 1.35 -60.11
CA ILE A 36 11.71 1.52 -59.47
C ILE A 36 11.51 1.97 -58.01
N VAL A 37 10.76 3.05 -57.77
CA VAL A 37 10.43 3.53 -56.42
C VAL A 37 9.71 2.46 -55.61
N GLY A 38 8.81 1.71 -56.26
CA GLY A 38 8.10 0.59 -55.67
C GLY A 38 8.98 -0.57 -55.20
N VAL A 39 10.14 -0.79 -55.82
CA VAL A 39 11.10 -1.79 -55.34
C VAL A 39 12.01 -1.22 -54.24
N PHE A 40 12.37 0.06 -54.33
CA PHE A 40 13.29 0.70 -53.38
C PHE A 40 12.71 0.83 -51.96
N ILE A 41 11.41 1.11 -51.80
CA ILE A 41 10.81 1.30 -50.45
C ILE A 41 10.80 -0.02 -49.63
N PRO A 42 10.34 -1.17 -50.16
CA PRO A 42 10.40 -2.44 -49.45
C PRO A 42 11.84 -2.90 -49.23
N LEU A 43 12.72 -2.67 -50.21
CA LEU A 43 14.15 -2.98 -50.09
C LEU A 43 14.81 -2.16 -48.97
N TYR A 44 14.49 -0.86 -48.88
CA TYR A 44 14.89 0.00 -47.77
C TYR A 44 14.38 -0.57 -46.43
N CYS A 45 13.09 -0.89 -46.33
CA CYS A 45 12.51 -1.46 -45.11
C CYS A 45 13.20 -2.77 -44.70
N PHE A 46 13.58 -3.61 -45.68
CA PHE A 46 14.34 -4.84 -45.43
C PHE A 46 15.74 -4.57 -44.88
N PHE A 47 16.49 -3.64 -45.48
CA PHE A 47 17.83 -3.27 -44.99
C PHE A 47 17.77 -2.56 -43.63
N ALA A 48 16.82 -1.64 -43.44
CA ALA A 48 16.58 -0.99 -42.16
C ALA A 48 16.22 -2.02 -41.08
N ALA A 49 15.38 -3.00 -41.41
CA ALA A 49 15.06 -4.11 -40.52
C ALA A 49 16.30 -4.97 -40.20
N SER A 50 17.10 -5.33 -41.21
CA SER A 50 18.34 -6.09 -40.98
C SER A 50 19.32 -5.33 -40.07
N SER A 51 19.48 -4.02 -40.30
CA SER A 51 20.36 -3.15 -39.51
C SER A 51 19.93 -3.05 -38.05
N LEU A 52 18.66 -2.76 -37.77
CA LEU A 52 18.16 -2.68 -36.40
C LEU A 52 18.11 -4.06 -35.72
N ARG A 53 18.05 -5.17 -36.48
CA ARG A 53 18.11 -6.53 -35.92
C ARG A 53 19.41 -6.77 -35.14
N MET A 54 20.52 -6.19 -35.58
CA MET A 54 21.84 -6.33 -34.95
C MET A 54 21.92 -5.69 -33.54
N LEU A 55 21.02 -4.77 -33.20
CA LEU A 55 21.01 -4.14 -31.86
C LEU A 55 20.53 -5.12 -30.79
N SER A 56 21.14 -5.10 -29.62
CA SER A 56 20.71 -5.83 -28.44
C SER A 56 20.18 -4.87 -27.37
N GLN A 57 19.47 -5.43 -26.38
CA GLN A 57 19.08 -4.68 -25.19
C GLN A 57 20.30 -4.16 -24.41
N ASN A 58 21.39 -4.93 -24.40
CA ASN A 58 22.64 -4.59 -23.71
C ASN A 58 23.38 -3.39 -24.32
N ASP A 59 22.98 -2.97 -25.52
CA ASP A 59 23.53 -1.78 -26.17
C ASP A 59 22.99 -0.47 -25.57
N PHE A 60 22.08 -0.56 -24.59
CA PHE A 60 21.49 0.58 -23.92
C PHE A 60 21.70 0.46 -22.42
N LEU A 61 22.53 1.34 -21.86
CA LEU A 61 22.70 1.42 -20.42
C LEU A 61 21.52 2.20 -19.83
N PHE A 62 20.85 1.59 -18.85
CA PHE A 62 19.65 2.14 -18.25
C PHE A 62 19.84 2.35 -16.75
N SER A 63 19.40 3.50 -16.24
CA SER A 63 19.22 3.70 -14.81
C SER A 63 17.97 4.54 -14.53
N ARG A 64 17.26 4.19 -13.45
CA ARG A 64 16.10 4.92 -12.95
C ARG A 64 16.32 5.24 -11.48
N HIS A 65 16.16 6.51 -11.13
CA HIS A 65 16.24 6.98 -9.76
C HIS A 65 14.92 7.62 -9.35
N VAL A 66 14.32 7.09 -8.29
CA VAL A 66 13.09 7.61 -7.68
C VAL A 66 13.46 8.17 -6.32
N ARG A 67 13.28 9.48 -6.12
CA ARG A 67 13.74 10.16 -4.90
C ARG A 67 13.01 9.65 -3.64
N ARG A 68 11.71 9.33 -3.77
CA ARG A 68 10.86 8.78 -2.71
C ARG A 68 9.85 7.80 -3.29
N ALA A 69 9.81 6.59 -2.77
CA ALA A 69 8.85 5.56 -3.18
C ALA A 69 7.64 5.44 -2.23
N LEU A 70 7.69 6.09 -1.06
CA LEU A 70 6.58 6.21 -0.13
C LEU A 70 6.17 7.68 -0.05
N LEU A 71 4.92 7.95 -0.38
CA LEU A 71 4.37 9.29 -0.43
C LEU A 71 3.01 9.30 0.25
N ARG A 72 2.63 10.47 0.77
CA ARG A 72 1.24 10.69 1.21
C ARG A 72 0.38 11.09 0.02
N LYS A 73 -0.93 10.88 0.13
CA LYS A 73 -1.91 11.41 -0.81
C LYS A 73 -1.67 12.92 -1.04
N GLY A 74 -1.53 13.31 -2.30
CA GLY A 74 -1.23 14.69 -2.71
C GLY A 74 0.26 15.05 -2.76
N GLU A 75 1.17 14.21 -2.26
CA GLU A 75 2.61 14.40 -2.44
C GLU A 75 3.07 13.93 -3.83
N HIS A 76 4.29 14.31 -4.19
CA HIS A 76 4.86 14.12 -5.52
C HIS A 76 6.16 13.32 -5.47
N ALA A 77 6.34 12.40 -6.42
CA ALA A 77 7.58 11.67 -6.64
C ALA A 77 8.32 12.26 -7.83
N GLU A 78 9.52 12.75 -7.60
CA GLU A 78 10.48 13.10 -8.65
C GLU A 78 11.15 11.83 -9.16
N VAL A 79 11.06 11.63 -10.48
CA VAL A 79 11.66 10.50 -11.17
C VAL A 79 12.65 11.00 -12.22
N ARG A 80 13.85 10.43 -12.20
CA ARG A 80 14.87 10.64 -13.24
C ARG A 80 15.23 9.32 -13.89
N VAL A 81 15.15 9.30 -15.22
CA VAL A 81 15.49 8.14 -16.05
C VAL A 81 16.60 8.52 -17.00
N LYS A 82 17.62 7.67 -17.08
CA LYS A 82 18.80 7.86 -17.92
C LYS A 82 18.94 6.66 -18.85
N VAL A 83 19.05 6.95 -20.14
CA VAL A 83 19.31 5.96 -21.19
C VAL A 83 20.52 6.41 -21.98
N GLU A 84 21.56 5.59 -22.00
CA GLU A 84 22.80 5.86 -22.72
C GLU A 84 22.97 4.88 -23.88
N ASN A 85 23.40 5.38 -25.03
CA ASN A 85 23.63 4.56 -26.22
C ASN A 85 25.04 3.96 -26.23
N LYS A 86 25.16 2.66 -26.00
CA LYS A 86 26.42 1.88 -26.08
C LYS A 86 26.53 1.01 -27.34
N SER A 87 25.68 1.23 -28.35
CA SER A 87 25.67 0.44 -29.60
C SER A 87 26.83 0.73 -30.57
N GLY A 88 27.70 1.70 -30.27
CA GLY A 88 28.81 2.10 -31.14
C GLY A 88 28.40 2.87 -32.41
N ARG A 89 27.11 3.13 -32.63
CA ARG A 89 26.59 3.92 -33.77
C ARG A 89 25.49 4.88 -33.36
N ARG A 90 25.21 5.86 -34.23
CA ARG A 90 24.09 6.80 -34.02
C ARG A 90 22.76 6.07 -34.20
N VAL A 91 21.82 6.28 -33.28
CA VAL A 91 20.49 5.67 -33.31
C VAL A 91 19.40 6.68 -32.97
N ARG A 92 18.27 6.61 -33.67
CA ARG A 92 17.07 7.38 -33.33
C ARG A 92 16.26 6.60 -32.31
N VAL A 93 16.14 7.11 -31.10
CA VAL A 93 15.40 6.44 -30.01
C VAL A 93 14.17 7.25 -29.62
N ARG A 94 13.05 6.56 -29.46
CA ARG A 94 11.85 7.05 -28.78
C ARG A 94 11.67 6.24 -27.52
N VAL A 95 11.75 6.91 -26.38
CA VAL A 95 11.57 6.30 -25.05
C VAL A 95 10.18 6.64 -24.54
N LEU A 96 9.55 5.67 -23.89
CA LEU A 96 8.23 5.78 -23.29
C LEU A 96 8.26 5.05 -21.94
N GLU A 97 8.09 5.80 -20.87
CA GLU A 97 7.87 5.19 -19.56
C GLU A 97 6.42 4.75 -19.43
N ARG A 98 6.22 3.47 -19.08
CA ARG A 98 4.89 2.98 -18.72
C ARG A 98 4.53 3.45 -17.32
N ILE A 99 3.33 3.97 -17.16
CA ILE A 99 2.78 4.41 -15.87
C ILE A 99 1.39 3.82 -15.70
N ASP A 100 1.10 3.31 -14.50
CA ASP A 100 -0.24 2.83 -14.13
C ASP A 100 -0.57 3.31 -12.71
N GLY A 101 -1.82 3.72 -12.48
CA GLY A 101 -2.26 4.31 -11.20
C GLY A 101 -1.60 5.65 -10.83
N LEU A 102 -0.87 6.27 -11.77
CA LEU A 102 -0.12 7.51 -11.60
C LEU A 102 -0.59 8.60 -12.55
N LYS A 103 -0.45 9.86 -12.12
CA LYS A 103 -0.64 11.05 -12.94
C LYS A 103 0.66 11.83 -13.01
N VAL A 104 1.07 12.22 -14.21
CA VAL A 104 2.20 13.13 -14.43
C VAL A 104 1.76 14.55 -14.12
N VAL A 105 2.49 15.23 -13.24
CA VAL A 105 2.24 16.63 -12.82
C VAL A 105 3.14 17.57 -13.61
N GLU A 106 4.42 17.22 -13.76
CA GLU A 106 5.42 18.02 -14.45
C GLU A 106 6.37 17.12 -15.25
N GLY A 107 6.95 17.68 -16.31
CA GLY A 107 7.87 16.97 -17.20
C GLY A 107 7.17 16.06 -18.21
N SER A 108 7.94 15.17 -18.83
CA SER A 108 7.44 14.24 -19.84
C SER A 108 7.94 12.83 -19.57
N VAL A 109 7.02 11.87 -19.66
CA VAL A 109 7.30 10.42 -19.58
C VAL A 109 7.75 9.82 -20.92
N GLN A 110 7.82 10.65 -21.96
CA GLN A 110 8.27 10.27 -23.29
C GLN A 110 9.25 11.29 -23.86
N ALA A 111 10.22 10.82 -24.62
CA ALA A 111 11.09 11.67 -25.42
C ALA A 111 11.56 10.93 -26.67
N GLU A 112 11.94 11.69 -27.69
CA GLU A 112 12.56 11.15 -28.89
C GLU A 112 13.80 11.97 -29.22
N ARG A 113 14.93 11.29 -29.44
CA ARG A 113 16.21 11.92 -29.82
C ARG A 113 17.07 11.00 -30.69
N ASN A 114 17.94 11.62 -31.46
CA ASN A 114 19.03 10.94 -32.17
C ASN A 114 20.26 10.91 -31.27
N LEU A 115 20.59 9.76 -30.70
CA LEU A 115 21.74 9.60 -29.82
C LEU A 115 22.96 9.14 -30.62
N ALA A 116 24.05 9.89 -30.52
CA ALA A 116 25.38 9.46 -30.92
C ALA A 116 25.87 8.31 -30.02
N PRO A 117 26.97 7.61 -30.39
CA PRO A 117 27.64 6.70 -29.48
C PRO A 117 28.00 7.40 -28.16
N ASP A 118 27.76 6.74 -27.05
CA ASP A 118 28.00 7.21 -25.67
C ASP A 118 27.20 8.47 -25.27
N GLU A 119 26.21 8.88 -26.07
CA GLU A 119 25.34 10.00 -25.74
C GLU A 119 24.21 9.55 -24.79
N LEU A 120 23.89 10.42 -23.82
CA LEU A 120 22.88 10.21 -22.80
C LEU A 120 21.60 10.97 -23.11
N LEU A 121 20.46 10.27 -23.00
CA LEU A 121 19.13 10.86 -22.87
C LEU A 121 18.68 10.84 -21.41
N GLU A 122 18.31 11.99 -20.87
CA GLU A 122 17.71 12.11 -19.53
C GLU A 122 16.24 12.55 -19.62
N LEU A 123 15.36 11.81 -18.96
CA LEU A 123 13.98 12.18 -18.70
C LEU A 123 13.86 12.57 -17.22
N SER A 124 13.25 13.72 -16.95
CA SER A 124 12.89 14.15 -15.60
C SER A 124 11.41 14.50 -15.57
N TYR A 125 10.66 13.82 -14.71
CA TYR A 125 9.22 14.05 -14.56
C TYR A 125 8.77 13.77 -13.12
N THR A 126 7.64 14.37 -12.78
CA THR A 126 7.05 14.30 -11.44
C THR A 126 5.71 13.60 -11.52
N VAL A 127 5.50 12.58 -10.67
CA VAL A 127 4.25 11.80 -10.63
C VAL A 127 3.55 11.93 -9.28
N THR A 128 2.23 11.77 -9.29
CA THR A 128 1.37 11.72 -8.11
C THR A 128 0.24 10.70 -8.32
N SER A 129 -0.56 10.46 -7.28
CA SER A 129 -1.79 9.67 -7.39
C SER A 129 -2.99 10.43 -6.81
N HIS A 130 -4.19 10.16 -7.34
CA HIS A 130 -5.42 10.78 -6.86
C HIS A 130 -5.89 10.21 -5.52
N GLY A 131 -5.48 8.98 -5.19
CA GLY A 131 -5.87 8.27 -3.97
C GLY A 131 -4.70 7.52 -3.35
N ARG A 132 -4.98 6.83 -2.24
CA ARG A 132 -4.04 5.83 -1.71
C ARG A 132 -3.96 4.62 -2.63
N GLY A 133 -2.84 3.92 -2.63
CA GLY A 133 -2.65 2.77 -3.52
C GLY A 133 -1.20 2.53 -3.90
N ILE A 134 -1.00 1.62 -4.85
CA ILE A 134 0.26 1.49 -5.58
C ILE A 134 0.11 2.16 -6.93
N GLY A 135 1.04 3.06 -7.25
CA GLY A 135 1.35 3.44 -8.62
C GLY A 135 2.51 2.61 -9.15
N LEU A 136 2.40 2.14 -10.39
CA LEU A 136 3.45 1.36 -11.05
C LEU A 136 4.20 2.25 -12.04
N LEU A 137 5.52 2.15 -11.99
CA LEU A 137 6.44 2.92 -12.82
C LEU A 137 7.34 1.97 -13.60
N GLY A 138 7.32 2.11 -14.91
CA GLY A 138 8.03 1.26 -15.84
C GLY A 138 7.27 -0.01 -16.22
N PRO A 139 7.94 -0.95 -16.89
CA PRO A 139 9.32 -0.82 -17.39
C PRO A 139 9.43 0.25 -18.50
N LEU A 140 10.66 0.72 -18.79
CA LEU A 140 10.88 1.71 -19.83
C LEU A 140 10.84 1.04 -21.20
N VAL A 141 9.97 1.48 -22.09
CA VAL A 141 9.91 0.99 -23.47
C VAL A 141 10.77 1.89 -24.35
N VAL A 142 11.73 1.29 -25.05
CA VAL A 142 12.60 1.98 -26.00
C VAL A 142 12.31 1.48 -27.41
N HIS A 143 11.87 2.38 -28.27
CA HIS A 143 11.74 2.15 -29.70
C HIS A 143 12.96 2.73 -30.41
N VAL A 144 13.78 1.88 -30.98
CA VAL A 144 14.84 2.31 -31.90
C VAL A 144 14.26 2.34 -33.30
N LEU A 145 14.17 3.54 -33.87
CA LEU A 145 13.65 3.78 -35.21
C LEU A 145 14.78 3.80 -36.23
N ASP A 146 14.47 3.49 -37.47
CA ASP A 146 15.30 3.86 -38.60
C ASP A 146 15.23 5.39 -38.85
N ASP A 147 16.10 5.87 -39.75
CA ASP A 147 16.23 7.29 -40.06
C ASP A 147 14.91 7.92 -40.57
N TYR A 148 14.11 7.17 -41.33
CA TYR A 148 12.83 7.63 -41.87
C TYR A 148 11.62 7.21 -41.02
N GLY A 149 11.84 6.50 -39.91
CA GLY A 149 10.78 6.07 -38.99
C GLY A 149 9.77 5.10 -39.61
N MET A 150 10.19 4.28 -40.56
CA MET A 150 9.40 3.26 -41.25
C MET A 150 9.30 1.95 -40.45
N VAL A 151 10.40 1.56 -39.79
CA VAL A 151 10.58 0.33 -39.04
C VAL A 151 11.14 0.66 -37.67
N TYR A 152 10.70 -0.07 -36.65
CA TYR A 152 11.30 0.04 -35.33
C TYR A 152 11.57 -1.31 -34.69
N LYS A 153 12.52 -1.29 -33.77
CA LYS A 153 12.77 -2.38 -32.82
C LYS A 153 12.44 -1.89 -31.42
N GLU A 154 11.71 -2.72 -30.68
CA GLU A 154 11.29 -2.42 -29.32
C GLU A 154 12.18 -3.18 -28.34
N PHE A 155 12.62 -2.48 -27.31
CA PHE A 155 13.28 -3.03 -26.14
C PHE A 155 12.53 -2.59 -24.88
N THR A 156 12.64 -3.38 -23.82
CA THR A 156 12.08 -3.08 -22.51
C THR A 156 13.23 -3.06 -21.51
N LEU A 157 13.50 -1.90 -20.92
CA LEU A 157 14.63 -1.67 -20.02
C LEU A 157 14.13 -1.51 -18.57
N GLY A 158 14.83 -2.18 -17.65
CA GLY A 158 14.52 -2.16 -16.23
C GLY A 158 13.25 -2.93 -15.85
N GLU A 159 13.01 -3.00 -14.55
CA GLU A 159 11.82 -3.61 -13.95
C GLU A 159 10.77 -2.55 -13.57
N GLU A 160 9.58 -3.00 -13.20
CA GLU A 160 8.55 -2.15 -12.61
C GLU A 160 8.93 -1.76 -11.18
N VAL A 161 8.82 -0.46 -10.89
CA VAL A 161 9.03 0.10 -9.56
C VAL A 161 7.68 0.50 -8.98
N LYS A 162 7.40 0.07 -7.74
CA LYS A 162 6.18 0.40 -7.01
C LYS A 162 6.38 1.69 -6.22
N ILE A 163 5.47 2.64 -6.41
CA ILE A 163 5.36 3.85 -5.59
C ILE A 163 4.10 3.70 -4.74
N VAL A 164 4.24 3.70 -3.42
CA VAL A 164 3.15 3.54 -2.48
C VAL A 164 2.66 4.92 -2.04
N PHE A 165 1.38 5.19 -2.28
CA PHE A 165 0.68 6.37 -1.79
C PHE A 165 -0.16 5.97 -0.59
N THR A 166 0.17 6.51 0.58
CA THR A 166 -0.56 6.28 1.83
C THR A 166 -1.57 7.39 2.07
N GLU A 167 -2.52 7.13 2.95
CA GLU A 167 -3.36 8.21 3.47
C GLU A 167 -2.53 9.21 4.30
N HIS A 168 -3.07 10.41 4.48
CA HIS A 168 -2.44 11.43 5.32
C HIS A 168 -2.39 10.95 6.79
N VAL A 169 -1.18 10.85 7.34
CA VAL A 169 -1.00 10.74 8.80
C VAL A 169 -1.46 12.05 9.40
N ILE A 170 -2.64 12.04 10.02
CA ILE A 170 -3.19 13.22 10.69
C ILE A 170 -2.18 13.67 11.74
N GLY A 171 -1.83 14.97 11.73
CA GLY A 171 -0.89 15.57 12.68
C GLY A 171 -1.32 15.37 14.14
N GLN A 172 -0.40 15.67 15.08
CA GLN A 172 -0.55 15.35 16.50
C GLN A 172 -1.98 15.55 17.02
N PRO A 173 -2.57 14.53 17.68
CA PRO A 173 -3.97 14.56 18.10
C PRO A 173 -4.19 15.72 19.07
N LYS A 174 -5.06 16.66 18.69
CA LYS A 174 -5.50 17.74 19.57
C LYS A 174 -6.60 17.17 20.46
N LEU A 175 -6.35 17.10 21.76
CA LEU A 175 -7.36 16.65 22.71
C LEU A 175 -8.45 17.74 22.81
N SER A 176 -9.57 17.56 22.12
CA SER A 176 -10.73 18.44 22.26
C SER A 176 -11.51 18.09 23.53
N ASP A 177 -12.09 19.08 24.20
CA ASP A 177 -12.87 18.89 25.44
C ASP A 177 -14.04 17.91 25.30
N ALA A 178 -14.57 17.70 24.08
CA ALA A 178 -15.63 16.74 23.79
C ALA A 178 -15.22 15.26 23.96
N VAL A 179 -13.93 14.95 24.03
CA VAL A 179 -13.43 13.57 24.23
C VAL A 179 -13.38 13.21 25.73
N LYS A 180 -13.46 14.19 26.62
CA LYS A 180 -13.45 13.99 28.09
C LYS A 180 -14.68 13.25 28.63
N THR A 181 -15.74 13.11 27.84
CA THR A 181 -17.02 12.52 28.27
C THR A 181 -17.09 10.98 28.14
N VAL A 182 -16.02 10.32 27.67
CA VAL A 182 -15.93 8.85 27.74
C VAL A 182 -15.53 8.47 29.16
N PHE A 183 -16.51 8.36 30.05
CA PHE A 183 -16.29 7.80 31.38
C PHE A 183 -15.77 6.36 31.23
N PRO A 184 -14.58 6.03 31.75
CA PRO A 184 -14.17 4.64 31.87
C PRO A 184 -15.11 3.99 32.89
N THR A 185 -15.92 3.04 32.43
CA THR A 185 -16.60 2.13 33.35
C THR A 185 -15.52 1.29 34.02
N PRO A 186 -15.49 1.18 35.36
CA PRO A 186 -14.46 0.44 36.05
C PRO A 186 -14.49 -1.03 35.61
N TYR A 187 -13.32 -1.51 35.21
CA TYR A 187 -13.08 -2.90 34.86
C TYR A 187 -13.22 -3.75 36.13
N ALA A 188 -14.42 -4.28 36.37
CA ALA A 188 -14.63 -5.34 37.36
C ALA A 188 -14.24 -6.67 36.71
N GLY A 189 -12.98 -7.06 36.85
CA GLY A 189 -12.48 -8.31 36.30
C GLY A 189 -10.98 -8.44 36.40
N THR A 190 -10.50 -8.81 37.58
CA THR A 190 -9.17 -9.33 37.84
C THR A 190 -8.90 -10.57 36.97
N GLY A 191 -8.29 -10.36 35.81
CA GLY A 191 -7.73 -11.41 34.96
C GLY A 191 -6.21 -11.27 34.89
N SER A 192 -5.52 -11.38 36.02
CA SER A 192 -4.07 -11.50 36.02
C SER A 192 -3.72 -12.90 35.50
N SER A 193 -3.63 -13.05 34.17
CA SER A 193 -3.01 -14.23 33.58
C SER A 193 -1.50 -14.15 33.85
N HIS A 194 -1.08 -14.85 34.89
CA HIS A 194 0.33 -15.15 35.18
C HIS A 194 0.86 -16.17 34.16
N GLU A 195 0.87 -15.81 32.87
CA GLU A 195 1.67 -16.50 31.88
C GLU A 195 3.05 -15.82 31.85
N TYR A 196 4.04 -16.52 32.40
CA TYR A 196 5.46 -16.23 32.19
C TYR A 196 5.85 -16.83 30.84
N GLY A 197 6.34 -16.01 29.92
CA GLY A 197 6.71 -16.46 28.58
C GLY A 197 7.52 -15.41 27.82
N VAL A 198 8.53 -15.89 27.09
CA VAL A 198 9.38 -15.37 25.98
C VAL A 198 9.70 -13.86 25.88
N ASP A 199 8.83 -12.94 26.29
CA ASP A 199 8.95 -11.48 26.17
C ASP A 199 9.25 -10.78 27.52
N ASP A 200 9.72 -11.47 28.55
CA ASP A 200 10.08 -10.85 29.83
C ASP A 200 11.50 -10.25 29.80
N ILE A 201 11.69 -9.02 30.30
CA ILE A 201 13.00 -8.36 30.43
C ILE A 201 13.68 -8.88 31.68
N PHE A 202 14.90 -9.41 31.55
CA PHE A 202 15.71 -9.77 32.70
C PHE A 202 15.92 -8.53 33.59
N ARG A 203 15.46 -8.60 34.84
CA ARG A 203 15.59 -7.52 35.80
C ARG A 203 16.84 -7.70 36.64
N GLU A 204 16.87 -8.80 37.40
CA GLU A 204 17.93 -9.08 38.36
C GLU A 204 17.94 -10.56 38.77
N ILE A 205 18.96 -10.94 39.52
CA ILE A 205 19.02 -12.25 40.17
C ILE A 205 19.03 -12.01 41.68
N THR A 206 18.05 -12.60 42.36
CA THR A 206 17.84 -12.48 43.81
C THR A 206 17.94 -13.86 44.46
N ARG A 207 18.13 -13.91 45.78
CA ARG A 207 18.01 -15.17 46.55
C ARG A 207 16.59 -15.72 46.44
N TYR A 208 16.50 -17.05 46.42
CA TYR A 208 15.23 -17.78 46.43
C TYR A 208 14.46 -17.47 47.72
N GLU A 209 13.18 -17.15 47.56
CA GLU A 209 12.22 -17.04 48.65
C GLU A 209 11.19 -18.16 48.54
N GLU A 210 10.74 -18.66 49.68
CA GLU A 210 9.84 -19.80 49.76
C GLU A 210 8.51 -19.52 49.01
N GLY A 211 8.11 -20.45 48.15
CA GLY A 211 6.92 -20.30 47.30
C GLY A 211 7.20 -19.81 45.87
N GLN A 212 8.44 -19.43 45.53
CA GLN A 212 8.80 -19.10 44.15
C GLN A 212 8.89 -20.36 43.26
N PRO A 213 8.48 -20.29 41.99
CA PRO A 213 8.41 -21.45 41.12
C PRO A 213 9.82 -21.91 40.70
N LEU A 214 10.07 -23.23 40.75
CA LEU A 214 11.39 -23.81 40.42
C LEU A 214 11.88 -23.51 39.00
N LYS A 215 10.97 -23.21 38.06
CA LYS A 215 11.32 -22.81 36.69
C LYS A 215 12.12 -21.50 36.61
N ALA A 216 12.00 -20.65 37.62
CA ALA A 216 12.68 -19.35 37.69
C ALA A 216 14.11 -19.47 38.28
N VAL A 217 14.49 -20.66 38.78
CA VAL A 217 15.80 -20.89 39.40
C VAL A 217 16.92 -20.79 38.36
N ASP A 218 17.98 -20.08 38.73
CA ASP A 218 19.23 -20.07 38.00
C ASP A 218 20.15 -21.18 38.52
N TRP A 219 20.03 -22.37 37.94
CA TRP A 219 20.87 -23.52 38.31
C TRP A 219 22.35 -23.26 38.09
N ARG A 220 22.72 -22.41 37.12
CA ARG A 220 24.13 -22.11 36.82
C ARG A 220 24.76 -21.23 37.88
N ARG A 221 24.01 -20.25 38.39
CA ARG A 221 24.48 -19.41 39.52
C ARG A 221 24.43 -20.19 40.84
N THR A 222 23.35 -20.92 41.08
CA THR A 222 23.16 -21.74 42.28
C THR A 222 24.28 -22.78 42.45
N ALA A 223 24.74 -23.42 41.37
CA ALA A 223 25.85 -24.38 41.43
C ALA A 223 27.21 -23.78 41.80
N ARG A 224 27.37 -22.45 41.74
CA ARG A 224 28.63 -21.75 42.05
C ARG A 224 28.68 -21.20 43.48
N GLU A 225 27.53 -20.99 44.11
CA GLU A 225 27.43 -20.42 45.44
C GLU A 225 26.95 -21.49 46.42
N ASN A 226 27.86 -21.93 47.29
CA ASN A 226 27.75 -23.07 48.20
C ASN A 226 26.48 -23.08 49.07
N GLY A 227 25.36 -23.56 48.53
CA GLY A 227 24.12 -23.81 49.26
C GLY A 227 23.06 -22.70 49.17
N GLU A 228 23.32 -21.61 48.45
CA GLU A 228 22.33 -20.54 48.24
C GLU A 228 21.65 -20.68 46.86
N ILE A 229 20.32 -20.77 46.85
CA ILE A 229 19.53 -20.87 45.61
C ILE A 229 19.24 -19.46 45.08
N PHE A 230 19.49 -19.25 43.79
CA PHE A 230 19.25 -17.97 43.12
C PHE A 230 18.13 -18.08 42.09
N VAL A 231 17.33 -17.02 41.97
CA VAL A 231 16.19 -16.93 41.07
C VAL A 231 16.38 -15.75 40.13
N ARG A 232 16.14 -15.98 38.84
CA ARG A 232 16.08 -14.92 37.83
C ARG A 232 14.72 -14.23 37.93
N ARG A 233 14.72 -12.96 38.33
CA ARG A 233 13.54 -12.11 38.24
C ARG A 233 13.51 -11.46 36.86
N PHE A 234 12.40 -11.63 36.18
CA PHE A 234 12.12 -10.93 34.94
C PHE A 234 10.95 -9.97 35.19
N ASP A 235 11.07 -8.73 34.72
CA ASP A 235 9.93 -7.83 34.63
C ASP A 235 9.22 -8.12 33.31
N LYS A 236 7.89 -8.22 33.34
CA LYS A 236 7.10 -8.29 32.11
C LYS A 236 7.42 -7.08 31.25
N GLN A 237 7.68 -7.26 29.95
CA GLN A 237 7.60 -6.14 29.02
C GLN A 237 6.18 -5.55 29.16
N ASN A 238 6.07 -4.34 29.71
CA ASN A 238 4.80 -3.61 29.78
C ASN A 238 4.46 -3.04 28.40
N ARG A 239 4.31 -3.94 27.42
CA ARG A 239 3.94 -3.66 26.05
C ARG A 239 2.49 -4.01 25.87
N LEU A 240 1.69 -3.01 25.51
CA LEU A 240 0.33 -3.26 25.09
C LEU A 240 0.34 -3.94 23.72
N ARG A 241 -0.45 -5.00 23.60
CA ARG A 241 -0.73 -5.71 22.34
C ARG A 241 -2.10 -5.24 21.87
N ILE A 242 -2.10 -4.41 20.84
CA ILE A 242 -3.31 -3.79 20.30
C ILE A 242 -3.67 -4.46 18.99
N CYS A 243 -4.93 -4.87 18.83
CA CYS A 243 -5.48 -5.31 17.55
C CYS A 243 -6.41 -4.23 16.99
N LEU A 244 -6.21 -3.84 15.73
CA LEU A 244 -7.07 -2.92 14.99
C LEU A 244 -7.78 -3.71 13.89
N VAL A 245 -9.06 -3.98 14.08
CA VAL A 245 -9.90 -4.65 13.08
C VAL A 245 -10.56 -3.58 12.23
N LEU A 246 -10.30 -3.58 10.92
CA LEU A 246 -10.78 -2.55 10.01
C LEU A 246 -11.80 -3.12 9.03
N ASP A 247 -12.91 -2.41 8.88
CA ASP A 247 -13.92 -2.76 7.88
C ASP A 247 -13.57 -2.13 6.51
N TYR A 248 -13.00 -2.94 5.61
CA TYR A 248 -12.72 -2.58 4.22
C TYR A 248 -13.90 -2.86 3.28
N SER A 249 -15.13 -2.94 3.77
CA SER A 249 -16.28 -3.13 2.89
C SER A 249 -16.49 -1.95 1.94
N HIS A 250 -17.05 -2.25 0.76
CA HIS A 250 -17.38 -1.22 -0.24
C HIS A 250 -18.30 -0.11 0.30
N GLY A 251 -19.11 -0.41 1.32
CA GLY A 251 -19.97 0.57 2.00
C GLY A 251 -19.22 1.69 2.72
N ASN A 252 -17.91 1.56 2.93
CA ASN A 252 -17.05 2.57 3.54
C ASN A 252 -16.31 3.45 2.51
N ILE A 253 -16.45 3.20 1.21
CA ILE A 253 -15.84 4.02 0.15
C ILE A 253 -16.71 5.26 -0.19
N LEU A 254 -17.76 5.50 0.58
CA LEU A 254 -18.64 6.65 0.42
C LEU A 254 -18.04 7.92 1.05
N GLY A 255 -18.30 9.08 0.44
CA GLY A 255 -17.84 10.39 0.91
C GLY A 255 -16.54 10.87 0.26
N ASN A 256 -16.20 12.15 0.47
CA ASN A 256 -14.91 12.72 0.09
C ASN A 256 -14.40 13.69 1.18
N PRO A 257 -13.36 13.33 1.96
CA PRO A 257 -12.67 12.04 1.94
C PRO A 257 -13.60 10.87 2.30
N SER A 258 -13.33 9.69 1.76
CA SER A 258 -14.17 8.51 2.06
C SER A 258 -14.06 8.11 3.53
N LEU A 259 -15.07 7.45 4.09
CA LEU A 259 -14.98 6.91 5.45
C LEU A 259 -13.77 6.00 5.61
N LEU A 260 -13.52 5.13 4.62
CA LEU A 260 -12.38 4.23 4.62
C LEU A 260 -11.05 5.01 4.61
N ASP A 261 -10.95 6.08 3.82
CA ASP A 261 -9.78 6.99 3.83
C ASP A 261 -9.55 7.52 5.25
N SER A 262 -10.57 8.07 5.90
CA SER A 262 -10.40 8.60 7.25
C SER A 262 -10.08 7.53 8.29
N VAL A 263 -10.64 6.33 8.19
CA VAL A 263 -10.29 5.20 9.07
C VAL A 263 -8.84 4.81 8.86
N VAL A 264 -8.38 4.66 7.61
CA VAL A 264 -6.99 4.32 7.29
C VAL A 264 -6.02 5.39 7.79
N GLY A 265 -6.34 6.67 7.61
CA GLY A 265 -5.55 7.78 8.13
C GLY A 265 -5.44 7.76 9.66
N ALA A 266 -6.56 7.63 10.37
CA ALA A 266 -6.60 7.57 11.82
C ALA A 266 -5.84 6.36 12.38
N VAL A 267 -6.00 5.19 11.77
CA VAL A 267 -5.33 3.95 12.17
C VAL A 267 -3.84 4.01 11.90
N SER A 268 -3.43 4.57 10.76
CA SER A 268 -2.01 4.78 10.45
C SER A 268 -1.34 5.67 11.50
N THR A 269 -1.98 6.80 11.85
CA THR A 269 -1.48 7.68 12.91
C THR A 269 -1.43 7.00 14.28
N LEU A 270 -2.48 6.27 14.66
CA LEU A 270 -2.50 5.52 15.91
C LEU A 270 -1.38 4.48 15.95
N ALA A 271 -1.23 3.69 14.88
CA ALA A 271 -0.19 2.66 14.77
C ALA A 271 1.21 3.28 14.93
N SER A 272 1.50 4.42 14.30
CA SER A 272 2.76 5.13 14.52
C SER A 272 2.95 5.48 16.00
N SER A 273 1.94 6.08 16.65
CA SER A 273 2.04 6.50 18.05
C SER A 273 2.19 5.34 19.03
N VAL A 274 1.52 4.21 18.76
CA VAL A 274 1.62 2.96 19.54
C VAL A 274 3.03 2.38 19.39
N LEU A 275 3.55 2.29 18.17
CA LEU A 275 4.89 1.76 17.89
C LEU A 275 6.02 2.64 18.46
N GLU A 276 5.90 3.97 18.39
CA GLU A 276 6.84 4.92 19.02
C GLU A 276 6.91 4.73 20.54
N ARG A 277 5.81 4.30 21.15
CA ARG A 277 5.68 4.07 22.60
C ARG A 277 6.18 2.71 23.04
N GLY A 278 6.64 1.88 22.10
CA GLY A 278 7.15 0.53 22.34
C GLY A 278 6.08 -0.55 22.37
N ASP A 279 4.81 -0.21 22.19
CA ASP A 279 3.70 -1.17 22.14
C ASP A 279 3.67 -1.89 20.77
N SER A 280 2.90 -2.98 20.67
CA SER A 280 2.72 -3.72 19.41
C SER A 280 1.33 -3.55 18.85
N VAL A 281 1.22 -3.50 17.52
CA VAL A 281 -0.05 -3.35 16.81
C VAL A 281 -0.21 -4.46 15.78
N THR A 282 -1.38 -5.09 15.75
CA THR A 282 -1.79 -6.01 14.69
C THR A 282 -3.01 -5.44 14.01
N ILE A 283 -2.99 -5.33 12.68
CA ILE A 283 -4.14 -4.92 11.89
C ILE A 283 -4.76 -6.16 11.27
N VAL A 284 -6.08 -6.27 11.39
CA VAL A 284 -6.89 -7.33 10.79
C VAL A 284 -7.92 -6.69 9.87
N VAL A 285 -7.98 -7.12 8.62
CA VAL A 285 -8.97 -6.72 7.62
C VAL A 285 -9.76 -7.98 7.23
N PRO A 286 -10.93 -8.19 7.86
CA PRO A 286 -11.75 -9.37 7.57
C PRO A 286 -12.15 -9.45 6.10
N GLY A 287 -12.08 -10.65 5.53
CA GLY A 287 -12.42 -10.93 4.13
C GLY A 287 -11.29 -10.74 3.12
N ALA A 288 -10.19 -10.07 3.48
CA ALA A 288 -9.03 -9.94 2.60
C ALA A 288 -8.21 -11.26 2.59
N ARG A 289 -7.62 -11.63 1.44
CA ARG A 289 -6.83 -12.88 1.29
C ARG A 289 -5.61 -12.91 2.23
N GLU A 290 -4.87 -11.81 2.27
CA GLU A 290 -3.82 -11.56 3.25
C GLU A 290 -4.33 -10.43 4.14
N GLY A 291 -5.20 -10.78 5.09
CA GLY A 291 -5.92 -9.79 5.91
C GLY A 291 -5.23 -9.39 7.20
N VAL A 292 -4.02 -9.89 7.50
CA VAL A 292 -3.37 -9.65 8.80
C VAL A 292 -1.96 -9.11 8.62
N VAL A 293 -1.63 -8.03 9.34
CA VAL A 293 -0.26 -7.51 9.44
C VAL A 293 0.06 -7.19 10.90
N LYS A 294 1.21 -7.67 11.38
CA LYS A 294 1.74 -7.38 12.72
C LYS A 294 2.92 -6.42 12.62
N ALA A 295 2.96 -5.45 13.51
CA ALA A 295 4.07 -4.52 13.69
C ALA A 295 4.45 -4.45 15.17
N THR A 296 5.74 -4.61 15.46
CA THR A 296 6.28 -4.63 16.82
C THR A 296 7.24 -3.47 17.09
N GLY A 297 7.67 -2.77 16.03
CA GLY A 297 8.42 -1.54 16.13
C GLY A 297 8.33 -0.69 14.86
N LEU A 298 8.99 0.45 14.88
CA LEU A 298 8.94 1.44 13.78
C LEU A 298 9.48 0.90 12.44
N ARG A 299 10.35 -0.11 12.46
CA ARG A 299 10.84 -0.77 11.24
C ARG A 299 9.72 -1.47 10.47
N ASP A 300 8.73 -1.99 11.18
CA ASP A 300 7.57 -2.69 10.59
C ASP A 300 6.49 -1.70 10.11
N TYR A 301 6.57 -0.43 10.51
CA TYR A 301 5.54 0.57 10.18
C TYR A 301 5.40 0.78 8.66
N PHE A 302 6.51 0.70 7.92
CA PHE A 302 6.49 0.75 6.46
C PHE A 302 5.65 -0.37 5.84
N ARG A 303 5.80 -1.60 6.37
CA ARG A 303 5.04 -2.77 5.92
C ARG A 303 3.56 -2.60 6.23
N LEU A 304 3.23 -2.07 7.40
CA LEU A 304 1.86 -1.76 7.83
C LEU A 304 1.20 -0.71 6.92
N LEU A 305 1.89 0.38 6.60
CA LEU A 305 1.38 1.41 5.69
C LEU A 305 1.17 0.88 4.27
N THR A 306 2.11 0.07 3.79
CA THR A 306 1.99 -0.59 2.48
C THR A 306 0.78 -1.53 2.47
N PHE A 307 0.59 -2.31 3.53
CA PHE A 307 -0.60 -3.16 3.68
C PHE A 307 -1.90 -2.34 3.62
N LEU A 308 -2.04 -1.30 4.43
CA LEU A 308 -3.26 -0.45 4.44
C LEU A 308 -3.54 0.25 3.10
N SER A 309 -2.49 0.52 2.32
CA SER A 309 -2.62 1.17 1.01
C SER A 309 -2.94 0.17 -0.10
N THR A 310 -2.67 -1.12 0.09
CA THR A 310 -2.77 -2.15 -0.96
C THR A 310 -3.96 -3.07 -0.81
N VAL A 311 -4.50 -3.20 0.40
CA VAL A 311 -5.66 -4.05 0.65
C VAL A 311 -6.88 -3.52 -0.13
N ALA A 312 -7.37 -4.35 -1.03
CA ALA A 312 -8.55 -4.05 -1.84
C ALA A 312 -9.83 -4.13 -0.98
N PRO A 313 -10.84 -3.30 -1.27
CA PRO A 313 -12.13 -3.40 -0.62
C PRO A 313 -12.81 -4.74 -0.85
N VAL A 314 -13.53 -5.21 0.17
CA VAL A 314 -14.23 -6.50 0.18
C VAL A 314 -15.72 -6.32 0.01
N SER A 315 -16.38 -7.26 -0.67
CA SER A 315 -17.82 -7.21 -0.91
C SER A 315 -18.61 -7.74 0.29
N GLN A 316 -18.24 -8.93 0.79
CA GLN A 316 -18.87 -9.58 1.94
C GLN A 316 -17.83 -10.35 2.76
N TYR A 317 -18.04 -10.36 4.07
CA TYR A 317 -17.27 -11.17 5.01
C TYR A 317 -18.12 -11.42 6.26
N ARG A 318 -17.77 -12.44 7.06
CA ARG A 318 -18.32 -12.66 8.40
C ARG A 318 -17.19 -12.54 9.41
N ILE A 319 -17.36 -11.68 10.41
CA ILE A 319 -16.32 -11.44 11.43
C ILE A 319 -16.03 -12.68 12.27
N VAL A 320 -17.03 -13.55 12.44
CA VAL A 320 -16.93 -14.77 13.25
C VAL A 320 -15.88 -15.73 12.69
N ASP A 321 -15.69 -15.74 11.37
CA ASP A 321 -14.68 -16.56 10.69
C ASP A 321 -13.24 -16.07 10.99
N TRP A 322 -13.10 -14.90 11.59
CA TRP A 322 -11.81 -14.25 11.89
C TRP A 322 -11.50 -14.24 13.40
N LEU A 323 -12.29 -14.91 14.24
CA LEU A 323 -12.10 -14.95 15.69
C LEU A 323 -10.74 -15.51 16.11
N GLU A 324 -10.16 -16.40 15.31
CA GLU A 324 -8.82 -16.95 15.55
C GLU A 324 -7.73 -15.88 15.49
N TYR A 325 -7.96 -14.73 14.85
CA TYR A 325 -6.99 -13.64 14.79
C TYR A 325 -7.17 -12.60 15.90
N LEU A 326 -8.13 -12.79 16.82
CA LEU A 326 -8.53 -11.80 17.84
C LEU A 326 -8.19 -12.23 19.27
N HIS A 327 -7.20 -13.11 19.46
CA HIS A 327 -6.76 -13.58 20.77
C HIS A 327 -5.40 -13.02 21.19
N GLY A 328 -5.13 -12.96 22.50
CA GLY A 328 -3.83 -12.55 23.03
C GLY A 328 -3.52 -11.05 22.88
N PHE A 329 -4.56 -10.21 22.77
CA PHE A 329 -4.45 -8.76 22.73
C PHE A 329 -5.04 -8.15 24.01
N ASP A 330 -4.42 -7.10 24.51
CA ASP A 330 -4.90 -6.37 25.69
C ASP A 330 -6.07 -5.45 25.30
N ALA A 331 -6.09 -4.97 24.06
CA ALA A 331 -7.23 -4.24 23.49
C ALA A 331 -7.44 -4.55 22.01
N VAL A 332 -8.71 -4.66 21.62
CA VAL A 332 -9.16 -4.85 20.24
C VAL A 332 -10.05 -3.68 19.85
N PHE A 333 -9.64 -2.89 18.87
CA PHE A 333 -10.45 -1.80 18.30
C PHE A 333 -11.02 -2.24 16.96
N MET A 334 -12.32 -2.47 16.90
CA MET A 334 -13.06 -2.60 15.65
C MET A 334 -13.41 -1.20 15.15
N VAL A 335 -12.86 -0.78 14.02
CA VAL A 335 -13.05 0.55 13.44
C VAL A 335 -13.69 0.46 12.06
N GLY A 336 -14.88 1.05 11.92
CA GLY A 336 -15.66 1.04 10.68
C GLY A 336 -17.13 0.74 10.93
N ARG A 337 -17.92 0.59 9.86
CA ARG A 337 -19.37 0.40 9.98
C ARG A 337 -19.74 -1.02 10.41
N PHE A 338 -19.04 -2.03 9.92
CA PHE A 338 -19.37 -3.44 10.09
C PHE A 338 -20.87 -3.68 9.84
N ALA A 339 -21.34 -3.33 8.64
CA ALA A 339 -22.78 -3.35 8.30
C ALA A 339 -23.43 -4.73 8.50
N ASN A 340 -22.66 -5.81 8.30
CA ASN A 340 -23.10 -7.19 8.47
C ASN A 340 -22.93 -7.73 9.91
N LEU A 341 -22.55 -6.89 10.87
CA LEU A 341 -22.42 -7.29 12.27
C LEU A 341 -23.77 -7.24 12.97
N ASP A 342 -24.26 -8.41 13.36
CA ASP A 342 -25.45 -8.58 14.18
C ASP A 342 -25.10 -8.67 15.68
N GLU A 343 -26.14 -8.65 16.52
CA GLU A 343 -26.02 -8.69 17.97
C GLU A 343 -25.35 -9.98 18.48
N ALA A 344 -25.67 -11.11 17.84
CA ALA A 344 -25.10 -12.42 18.19
C ALA A 344 -23.61 -12.50 17.86
N SER A 345 -23.19 -12.04 16.68
CA SER A 345 -21.77 -12.01 16.30
C SER A 345 -20.98 -11.06 17.17
N LEU A 346 -21.51 -9.86 17.49
CA LEU A 346 -20.84 -8.93 18.40
C LEU A 346 -20.63 -9.54 19.77
N LYS A 347 -21.65 -10.20 20.33
CA LYS A 347 -21.53 -10.91 21.62
C LYS A 347 -20.45 -11.98 21.56
N THR A 348 -20.44 -12.80 20.50
CA THR A 348 -19.44 -13.87 20.31
C THR A 348 -18.01 -13.32 20.24
N VAL A 349 -17.80 -12.22 19.48
CA VAL A 349 -16.49 -11.57 19.38
C VAL A 349 -16.07 -10.98 20.73
N ALA A 350 -16.97 -10.29 21.42
CA ALA A 350 -16.69 -9.69 22.72
C ALA A 350 -16.34 -10.75 23.78
N GLU A 351 -17.07 -11.86 23.83
CA GLU A 351 -16.80 -12.99 24.73
C GLU A 351 -15.43 -13.62 24.41
N LYS A 352 -15.11 -13.83 23.14
CA LYS A 352 -13.81 -14.38 22.72
C LYS A 352 -12.66 -13.47 23.15
N VAL A 353 -12.74 -12.17 22.90
CA VAL A 353 -11.70 -11.20 23.28
C VAL A 353 -11.53 -11.15 24.80
N ARG A 354 -12.65 -11.11 25.54
CA ARG A 354 -12.66 -11.09 27.02
C ARG A 354 -12.06 -12.36 27.61
N LEU A 355 -12.27 -13.52 26.99
CA LEU A 355 -11.72 -14.81 27.46
C LEU A 355 -10.18 -14.80 27.49
N TYR A 356 -9.54 -14.03 26.61
CA TYR A 356 -8.08 -13.84 26.60
C TYR A 356 -7.62 -12.58 27.38
N GLY A 357 -8.49 -11.99 28.20
CA GLY A 357 -8.18 -10.84 29.04
C GLY A 357 -8.22 -9.47 28.35
N GLY A 358 -8.59 -9.43 27.06
CA GLY A 358 -8.63 -8.18 26.29
C GLY A 358 -9.96 -7.42 26.39
N VAL A 359 -9.94 -6.14 26.00
CA VAL A 359 -11.13 -5.30 25.89
C VAL A 359 -11.47 -5.02 24.42
N LEU A 360 -12.73 -5.25 24.04
CA LEU A 360 -13.23 -4.89 22.70
C LEU A 360 -13.81 -3.47 22.71
N TYR A 361 -13.45 -2.66 21.73
CA TYR A 361 -14.05 -1.35 21.44
C TYR A 361 -14.56 -1.34 20.00
N LEU A 362 -15.84 -1.02 19.79
CA LEU A 362 -16.41 -0.82 18.45
C LEU A 362 -16.60 0.67 18.19
N LEU A 363 -15.87 1.22 17.23
CA LEU A 363 -15.90 2.62 16.81
C LEU A 363 -16.53 2.71 15.43
N VAL A 364 -17.75 3.24 15.38
CA VAL A 364 -18.52 3.40 14.14
C VAL A 364 -18.42 4.86 13.68
N PRO A 365 -17.63 5.17 12.64
CA PRO A 365 -17.50 6.52 12.13
C PRO A 365 -18.77 6.94 11.37
N THR A 366 -19.16 8.20 11.54
CA THR A 366 -20.28 8.84 10.85
C THR A 366 -19.79 9.78 9.76
N LEU A 367 -20.43 9.73 8.59
CA LEU A 367 -20.13 10.62 7.47
C LEU A 367 -20.50 12.06 7.81
N GLU A 368 -19.58 12.99 7.54
CA GLU A 368 -19.88 14.42 7.58
C GLU A 368 -20.37 14.90 6.20
N ASN A 369 -21.27 15.90 6.19
CA ASN A 369 -21.85 16.50 4.97
C ASN A 369 -22.66 15.54 4.09
N VAL A 370 -23.66 14.94 4.72
CA VAL A 370 -24.55 13.97 4.14
C VAL A 370 -25.60 14.65 3.23
N THR A 371 -25.68 14.27 1.95
CA THR A 371 -26.78 14.69 1.06
C THR A 371 -28.14 14.19 1.60
N ARG A 372 -29.26 14.84 1.25
CA ARG A 372 -30.63 14.48 1.74
C ARG A 372 -30.92 12.96 1.82
N PRO A 373 -30.63 12.11 0.80
CA PRO A 373 -30.88 10.67 0.89
C PRO A 373 -30.01 9.94 1.91
N ALA A 374 -28.79 10.40 2.16
CA ALA A 374 -27.89 9.74 3.09
C ALA A 374 -28.23 10.04 4.57
N LYS A 375 -29.10 11.03 4.85
CA LYS A 375 -29.61 11.34 6.19
C LYS A 375 -30.51 10.23 6.73
N ALA A 376 -31.28 9.56 5.88
CA ALA A 376 -32.09 8.40 6.27
C ALA A 376 -31.20 7.20 6.63
N LEU A 377 -30.11 6.98 5.89
CA LEU A 377 -29.12 5.95 6.18
C LEU A 377 -28.42 6.20 7.52
N GLU A 378 -28.12 7.46 7.83
CA GLU A 378 -27.54 7.87 9.10
C GLU A 378 -28.47 7.54 10.28
N VAL A 379 -29.77 7.83 10.17
CA VAL A 379 -30.77 7.48 11.21
C VAL A 379 -30.83 5.96 11.43
N LEU A 380 -30.81 5.18 10.35
CA LEU A 380 -30.80 3.72 10.45
C LEU A 380 -29.51 3.19 11.10
N GLU A 381 -28.36 3.77 10.76
CA GLU A 381 -27.08 3.45 11.41
C GLU A 381 -27.08 3.81 12.88
N GLN A 382 -27.57 5.00 13.25
CA GLN A 382 -27.70 5.41 14.65
C GLN A 382 -28.58 4.44 15.43
N ALA A 383 -29.73 4.05 14.89
CA ALA A 383 -30.62 3.07 15.51
C ALA A 383 -29.95 1.69 15.66
N ARG A 384 -29.19 1.24 14.65
CA ARG A 384 -28.42 -0.01 14.70
C ARG A 384 -27.34 0.04 15.78
N VAL A 385 -26.53 1.10 15.81
CA VAL A 385 -25.47 1.29 16.82
C VAL A 385 -26.05 1.37 18.22
N GLN A 386 -27.21 2.01 18.41
CA GLN A 386 -27.90 2.02 19.70
C GLN A 386 -28.34 0.62 20.14
N ARG A 387 -28.81 -0.24 19.23
CA ARG A 387 -29.12 -1.65 19.55
C ARG A 387 -27.87 -2.41 19.97
N LEU A 388 -26.79 -2.32 19.20
CA LEU A 388 -25.51 -2.96 19.54
C LEU A 388 -24.97 -2.48 20.90
N ARG A 389 -25.12 -1.19 21.21
CA ARG A 389 -24.70 -0.61 22.49
C ARG A 389 -25.47 -1.14 23.70
N LYS A 390 -26.74 -1.55 23.52
CA LYS A 390 -27.50 -2.21 24.59
C LYS A 390 -26.97 -3.61 24.91
N ILE A 391 -26.39 -4.29 23.91
CA ILE A 391 -25.78 -5.62 24.07
C ILE A 391 -24.38 -5.51 24.65
N TYR A 392 -23.60 -4.53 24.20
CA TYR A 392 -22.21 -4.35 24.61
C TYR A 392 -21.88 -2.87 24.83
N GLY A 393 -21.44 -2.52 26.04
CA GLY A 393 -21.31 -1.12 26.47
C GLY A 393 -20.22 -0.30 25.76
N HIS A 394 -19.20 -0.95 25.20
CA HIS A 394 -18.06 -0.30 24.53
C HIS A 394 -18.29 -0.13 23.02
N VAL A 395 -19.50 0.30 22.65
CA VAL A 395 -19.88 0.66 21.26
C VAL A 395 -20.07 2.17 21.19
N TYR A 396 -19.30 2.83 20.34
CA TYR A 396 -19.24 4.28 20.22
C TYR A 396 -19.51 4.73 18.79
N LEU A 397 -20.43 5.68 18.66
CA LEU A 397 -20.63 6.44 17.43
C LEU A 397 -19.69 7.64 17.46
N VAL A 398 -18.83 7.78 16.45
CA VAL A 398 -17.79 8.81 16.43
C VAL A 398 -17.87 9.60 15.13
N ARG A 399 -17.62 10.91 15.17
CA ARG A 399 -17.50 11.71 13.95
C ARG A 399 -16.23 11.35 13.20
N GLN A 400 -16.29 11.34 11.88
CA GLN A 400 -15.13 11.02 11.02
C GLN A 400 -13.89 11.87 11.37
N THR A 401 -14.08 13.15 11.73
CA THR A 401 -13.01 14.08 12.12
C THR A 401 -12.42 13.81 13.51
N ASP A 402 -13.23 13.29 14.44
CA ASP A 402 -12.83 13.03 15.83
C ASP A 402 -12.25 11.62 16.03
N LEU A 403 -12.33 10.75 15.02
CA LEU A 403 -11.99 9.32 15.13
C LEU A 403 -10.58 9.08 15.69
N LEU A 404 -9.57 9.81 15.20
CA LEU A 404 -8.20 9.68 15.70
C LEU A 404 -8.11 10.08 17.18
N ASN A 405 -8.74 11.18 17.57
CA ASN A 405 -8.65 11.69 18.94
C ASN A 405 -9.26 10.68 19.92
N TYR A 406 -10.38 10.05 19.53
CA TYR A 406 -11.00 8.96 20.29
C TYR A 406 -10.06 7.75 20.44
N LEU A 407 -9.48 7.28 19.34
CA LEU A 407 -8.54 6.14 19.35
C LEU A 407 -7.34 6.39 20.26
N VAL A 408 -6.72 7.57 20.14
CA VAL A 408 -5.56 7.94 20.97
C VAL A 408 -5.95 8.09 22.43
N HIS A 409 -7.11 8.66 22.73
CA HIS A 409 -7.60 8.78 24.10
C HIS A 409 -7.80 7.40 24.73
N LEU A 410 -8.47 6.47 24.03
CA LEU A 410 -8.69 5.11 24.52
C LEU A 410 -7.36 4.36 24.75
N HIS A 411 -6.40 4.47 23.83
CA HIS A 411 -5.07 3.90 24.02
C HIS A 411 -4.37 4.45 25.26
N ARG A 412 -4.39 5.77 25.47
CA ARG A 412 -3.81 6.40 26.67
C ARG A 412 -4.52 5.95 27.96
N SER A 413 -5.84 5.88 27.95
CA SER A 413 -6.62 5.41 29.10
C SER A 413 -6.29 3.97 29.47
N LEU A 414 -6.17 3.07 28.48
CA LEU A 414 -5.79 1.68 28.72
C LEU A 414 -4.42 1.57 29.39
N ARG A 415 -3.46 2.38 28.95
CA ARG A 415 -2.12 2.39 29.54
C ARG A 415 -2.07 2.98 30.95
N MET A 416 -3.02 3.82 31.34
CA MET A 416 -3.11 4.32 32.72
C MET A 416 -3.72 3.29 33.68
N MET A 417 -4.39 2.25 33.15
CA MET A 417 -5.03 1.20 33.95
C MET A 417 -4.12 0.00 34.23
N ILE A 418 -3.01 -0.12 33.50
CA ILE A 418 -2.02 -1.22 33.59
C ILE A 418 -0.72 -0.65 34.16
#